data_AF-K2DT48-F1
#
_entry.id   AF-K2DT48-F1
#
_cell.length_a   1.000
_cell.length_b   1.000
_cell.length_c   1.000
_cell.angle_alpha   90.00
_cell.angle_beta   90.00
_cell.angle_gamma   90.00
#
_symmetry.space_group_name_H-M   'P 1'
#
loop_
_entity.id
_entity.type
_entity.pdbx_description
1 polymer ?
#
loop_
_entity_poly.entity_id
_entity_poly.type
_entity_poly.pdbx_seq_one_letter_code
_entity_poly.pdbx_strand_id
1 'polypeptide(L)'
;MSGAAVNAALRRMGFDTKTEITGHGFRAMARTILAEELDQSSEVIEHQLAHKVPDTLGTSYNRTKFLKQRRAMMQLWADYLDKLKAGGEVIQLAAA
;
A
#
# COMPACT_ATOMS: atom_id res chain seq x y z
N MET A 1 -8.74 14.88 -3.09
CA MET A 1 -7.61 15.73 -2.65
C MET A 1 -6.61 15.85 -3.79
N SER A 2 -6.02 17.02 -4.01
CA SER A 2 -4.99 17.20 -5.04
C SER A 2 -3.63 16.68 -4.54
N GLY A 3 -2.74 16.28 -5.44
CA GLY A 3 -1.36 15.92 -5.09
C GLY A 3 -0.61 17.06 -4.39
N ALA A 4 -0.91 18.31 -4.75
CA ALA A 4 -0.35 19.49 -4.10
C ALA A 4 -0.74 19.60 -2.61
N ALA A 5 -1.99 19.26 -2.27
CA ALA A 5 -2.45 19.27 -0.88
C ALA A 5 -1.75 18.20 -0.03
N VAL A 6 -1.56 16.99 -0.57
CA VAL A 6 -0.82 15.91 0.11
C VAL A 6 0.64 16.30 0.32
N ASN A 7 1.31 16.81 -0.73
CA ASN A 7 2.70 17.23 -0.61
C ASN A 7 2.87 18.42 0.37
N ALA A 8 1.88 19.31 0.46
CA ALA A 8 1.90 20.37 1.48
C ALA A 8 1.81 19.82 2.90
N ALA A 9 1.02 18.78 3.13
CA ALA A 9 0.95 18.10 4.43
C ALA A 9 2.28 17.39 4.76
N LEU A 10 2.88 16.69 3.80
CA LEU A 10 4.20 16.04 3.96
C LEU A 10 5.28 17.04 4.36
N ARG A 11 5.34 18.21 3.70
CA ARG A 11 6.28 19.28 4.05
C ARG A 11 6.07 19.80 5.48
N ARG A 12 4.82 19.90 5.95
CA ARG A 12 4.52 20.29 7.34
C ARG A 12 4.96 19.24 8.36
N MET A 13 5.07 17.98 7.97
CA MET A 13 5.61 16.90 8.80
C MET A 13 7.14 16.81 8.75
N GLY A 14 7.81 17.68 7.99
CA GLY A 14 9.27 17.74 7.90
C GLY A 14 9.89 17.04 6.69
N PHE A 15 9.09 16.44 5.80
CA PHE A 15 9.62 15.78 4.60
C PHE A 15 9.88 16.77 3.46
N ASP A 16 11.04 16.68 2.82
CA ASP A 16 11.31 17.38 1.57
C ASP A 16 10.67 16.64 0.38
N THR A 17 9.59 17.23 -0.14
CA THR A 17 8.86 16.66 -1.29
C THR A 17 9.55 16.81 -2.65
N LYS A 18 10.77 17.37 -2.70
CA LYS A 18 11.60 17.44 -3.91
C LYS A 18 12.69 16.38 -3.92
N THR A 19 13.27 16.07 -2.76
CA THR A 19 14.46 15.20 -2.66
C THR A 19 14.21 13.91 -1.89
N GLU A 20 13.23 13.85 -0.98
CA GLU A 20 12.98 12.69 -0.14
C GLU A 20 11.78 11.87 -0.63
N ILE A 21 10.56 12.42 -0.49
CA ILE A 21 9.34 11.64 -0.75
C ILE A 21 8.16 12.53 -1.12
N THR A 22 7.35 12.08 -2.08
CA THR A 22 6.08 12.73 -2.44
C THR A 22 4.89 11.83 -2.12
N GLY A 23 3.67 12.36 -2.16
CA GLY A 23 2.46 11.54 -2.07
C GLY A 23 2.37 10.46 -3.17
N HIS A 24 2.92 10.74 -4.37
CA HIS A 24 3.02 9.73 -5.42
C HIS A 24 4.10 8.68 -5.11
N GLY A 25 5.23 9.11 -4.53
CA GLY A 25 6.28 8.22 -4.03
C GLY A 25 5.77 7.22 -2.99
N PHE A 26 5.01 7.70 -1.99
CA PHE A 26 4.37 6.83 -1.00
C PHE A 26 3.44 5.79 -1.63
N ARG A 27 2.69 6.18 -2.66
CA ARG A 27 1.80 5.27 -3.37
C ARG A 27 2.54 4.19 -4.14
N ALA A 28 3.63 4.55 -4.82
CA ALA A 28 4.49 3.60 -5.52
C ALA A 28 5.14 2.63 -4.53
N MET A 29 5.66 3.14 -3.42
CA MET A 29 6.24 2.33 -2.34
C MET A 29 5.21 1.35 -1.74
N ALA A 30 3.99 1.82 -1.43
CA ALA A 30 2.94 0.96 -0.91
C ALA A 30 2.55 -0.16 -1.88
N ARG A 31 2.49 0.13 -3.19
CA ARG A 31 2.25 -0.91 -4.22
C ARG A 31 3.32 -2.00 -4.18
N THR A 32 4.59 -1.61 -4.12
CA THR A 32 5.72 -2.55 -4.10
C THR A 32 5.68 -3.41 -2.85
N ILE A 33 5.56 -2.81 -1.65
CA ILE A 33 5.52 -3.56 -0.39
C ILE A 33 4.32 -4.51 -0.34
N LEU A 34 3.14 -4.06 -0.78
CA LEU A 34 1.96 -4.92 -0.84
C LEU A 34 2.19 -6.15 -1.72
N ALA A 35 2.92 -6.00 -2.83
CA ALA A 35 3.21 -7.09 -3.74
C ALA A 35 4.34 -8.00 -3.25
N GLU A 36 5.46 -7.44 -2.81
CA GLU A 36 6.70 -8.18 -2.55
C GLU A 36 6.79 -8.70 -1.11
N GLU A 37 6.32 -7.94 -0.13
CA GLU A 37 6.47 -8.26 1.29
C GLU A 37 5.21 -8.86 1.92
N LEU A 38 4.03 -8.45 1.42
CA LEU A 38 2.74 -8.89 1.94
C LEU A 38 2.02 -9.88 1.01
N ASP A 39 2.65 -10.25 -0.11
CA ASP A 39 2.18 -11.25 -1.07
C ASP A 39 0.72 -11.04 -1.53
N GLN A 40 0.35 -9.79 -1.79
CA GLN A 40 -1.01 -9.44 -2.20
C GLN A 40 -1.14 -9.50 -3.73
N SER A 41 -2.28 -10.04 -4.19
CA SER A 41 -2.56 -10.14 -5.63
C SER A 41 -2.52 -8.77 -6.30
N SER A 42 -1.81 -8.70 -7.43
CA SER A 42 -1.70 -7.48 -8.25
C SER A 42 -3.07 -6.91 -8.60
N GLU A 43 -4.05 -7.74 -8.97
CA GLU A 43 -5.40 -7.27 -9.31
C GLU A 43 -6.05 -6.51 -8.14
N VAL A 44 -5.93 -7.05 -6.92
CA VAL A 44 -6.48 -6.44 -5.70
C VAL A 44 -5.79 -5.11 -5.39
N ILE A 45 -4.45 -5.06 -5.54
CA ILE A 45 -3.65 -3.85 -5.36
C ILE A 45 -4.07 -2.78 -6.36
N GLU A 46 -4.10 -3.11 -7.66
CA GLU A 46 -4.46 -2.16 -8.72
C GLU A 46 -5.88 -1.62 -8.54
N HIS A 47 -6.84 -2.47 -8.12
CA HIS A 47 -8.19 -2.04 -7.76
C HIS A 47 -8.22 -1.12 -6.53
N GLN A 48 -7.38 -1.34 -5.53
CA GLN A 48 -7.26 -0.44 -4.37
C GLN A 48 -6.67 0.91 -4.76
N LEU A 49 -5.73 0.90 -5.71
CA LEU A 49 -5.18 2.10 -6.31
C LEU A 49 -6.18 2.78 -7.27
N ALA A 50 -7.30 2.15 -7.62
CA ALA A 50 -8.20 2.67 -8.66
C ALA A 50 -7.49 2.85 -10.02
N HIS A 51 -6.50 2.01 -10.29
CA HIS A 51 -5.93 1.86 -11.62
C HIS A 51 -6.87 1.02 -12.49
N LYS A 52 -6.71 1.17 -13.81
CA LYS A 52 -7.42 0.32 -14.76
C LYS A 52 -6.66 -1.00 -14.87
N VAL A 53 -7.29 -2.09 -14.46
CA VAL A 53 -6.73 -3.44 -14.61
C VAL A 53 -6.92 -3.88 -16.07
N PRO A 54 -5.86 -4.31 -16.79
CA PRO A 54 -6.01 -4.90 -18.11
C PRO A 54 -6.86 -6.17 -18.03
N ASP A 55 -7.85 -6.29 -18.91
CA ASP A 55 -8.72 -7.46 -19.00
C ASP A 55 -8.64 -8.02 -20.43
N THR A 56 -8.14 -9.25 -20.56
CA THR A 56 -7.99 -9.94 -21.85
C THR A 56 -9.33 -10.30 -22.49
N LEU A 57 -10.42 -10.37 -21.71
CA LEU A 57 -11.79 -10.60 -22.17
C LEU A 57 -12.59 -9.29 -22.30
N GLY A 58 -11.96 -8.15 -21.99
CA GLY A 58 -12.55 -6.83 -22.00
C GLY A 58 -13.43 -6.52 -20.79
N THR A 59 -13.45 -5.24 -20.38
CA THR A 59 -14.11 -4.72 -19.18
C THR A 59 -15.60 -5.05 -19.05
N SER A 60 -16.24 -5.55 -20.11
CA SER A 60 -17.62 -6.02 -20.15
C SER A 60 -17.88 -7.14 -19.13
N TYR A 61 -16.89 -8.02 -18.92
CA TYR A 61 -17.02 -9.23 -18.10
C TYR A 61 -16.39 -9.08 -16.71
N ASN A 62 -15.29 -8.33 -16.57
CA ASN A 62 -14.69 -8.10 -15.26
C ASN A 62 -15.38 -6.96 -14.49
N ARG A 63 -16.43 -7.32 -13.75
CA ARG A 63 -17.13 -6.44 -12.79
C ARG A 63 -16.63 -6.60 -11.35
N THR A 64 -15.53 -7.32 -11.16
CA THR A 64 -15.04 -7.60 -9.82
C THR A 64 -14.54 -6.31 -9.17
N LYS A 65 -14.89 -6.13 -7.90
CA LYS A 65 -14.46 -4.98 -7.08
C LYS A 65 -13.51 -5.38 -5.97
N PHE A 66 -13.36 -6.70 -5.76
CA PHE A 66 -12.55 -7.33 -4.72
C PHE A 66 -12.74 -6.73 -3.31
N LEU A 67 -13.95 -6.26 -2.97
CA LEU A 67 -14.14 -5.49 -1.72
C LEU A 67 -13.78 -6.28 -0.46
N LYS A 68 -14.00 -7.60 -0.43
CA LYS A 68 -13.60 -8.44 0.70
C LYS A 68 -12.08 -8.53 0.79
N GLN A 69 -11.41 -8.85 -0.31
CA GLN A 69 -9.95 -8.96 -0.39
C GLN A 69 -9.26 -7.62 -0.11
N ARG A 70 -9.77 -6.52 -0.66
CA ARG A 70 -9.24 -5.16 -0.42
C ARG A 70 -9.31 -4.77 1.05
N ARG A 71 -10.38 -5.14 1.77
CA ARG A 71 -10.46 -4.90 3.22
C ARG A 71 -9.43 -5.71 3.97
N ALA A 72 -9.31 -7.00 3.67
CA ALA A 72 -8.31 -7.86 4.30
C ALA A 72 -6.88 -7.36 4.03
N MET A 73 -6.59 -6.99 2.78
CA MET A 73 -5.31 -6.40 2.37
C MET A 73 -5.00 -5.11 3.14
N MET A 74 -5.97 -4.21 3.29
CA MET A 74 -5.76 -2.97 4.04
C MET A 74 -5.58 -3.20 5.54
N GLN A 75 -6.14 -4.29 6.09
CA GLN A 75 -5.84 -4.70 7.46
C GLN A 75 -4.40 -5.18 7.59
N LEU A 76 -3.95 -6.07 6.70
CA LEU A 76 -2.55 -6.53 6.68
C LEU A 76 -1.56 -5.37 6.52
N TRP A 77 -1.91 -4.38 5.70
CA TRP A 77 -1.13 -3.16 5.55
C TRP A 77 -1.04 -2.37 6.87
N ALA A 78 -2.16 -2.21 7.59
CA ALA A 78 -2.17 -1.53 8.88
C ALA A 78 -1.31 -2.29 9.91
N ASP A 79 -1.47 -3.61 9.99
CA ASP A 79 -0.72 -4.47 10.91
C ASP A 79 0.80 -4.40 10.62
N TYR A 80 1.19 -4.36 9.34
CA TYR A 80 2.57 -4.15 8.92
C TYR A 80 3.15 -2.81 9.41
N LEU A 81 2.40 -1.72 9.23
CA LEU A 81 2.84 -0.39 9.70
C LEU A 81 2.96 -0.33 11.23
N ASP A 82 2.03 -0.95 11.96
CA ASP A 82 2.08 -1.01 13.42
C ASP A 82 3.30 -1.81 13.90
N LYS A 83 3.65 -2.91 13.22
CA LYS A 83 4.86 -3.69 13.51
C LYS A 83 6.14 -2.87 13.30
N LEU A 84 6.21 -2.11 12.21
CA LEU A 84 7.34 -1.19 11.96
C LEU A 84 7.45 -0.13 13.06
N LYS A 85 6.32 0.46 13.45
CA LYS A 85 6.26 1.47 14.52
C LYS A 85 6.70 0.92 15.88
N ALA A 86 6.38 -0.34 16.17
CA ALA A 86 6.79 -1.00 17.41
C ALA A 86 8.30 -1.31 17.48
N GLY A 87 9.03 -1.20 16.37
CA GLY A 87 10.48 -1.44 16.31
C GLY A 87 10.89 -2.90 16.10
N GLY A 88 9.95 -3.77 15.67
CA GLY A 88 10.19 -5.19 15.39
C GLY A 88 9.57 -6.14 16.41
N GLU A 89 9.63 -7.44 16.11
CA GLU A 89 9.07 -8.50 16.95
C GLU A 89 10.19 -9.13 17.79
N VAL A 90 10.05 -9.09 19.12
CA VAL A 90 11.00 -9.72 20.04
C VAL A 90 10.70 -11.22 20.08
N ILE A 91 11.55 -12.02 19.43
CA ILE A 91 11.44 -13.48 19.44
C ILE A 91 12.29 -14.03 20.59
N GLN A 92 11.64 -14.69 21.55
CA GLN A 92 12.34 -15.41 22.61
C GLN A 92 12.96 -16.69 22.02
N LEU A 93 14.28 -16.82 22.12
CA LEU A 93 14.98 -18.05 21.75
C LEU A 93 14.87 -19.03 22.92
N ALA A 94 14.35 -20.22 22.67
CA ALA A 94 14.34 -21.29 23.66
C ALA A 94 15.79 -21.74 23.93
N ALA A 95 16.19 -21.79 25.19
CA ALA A 95 17.45 -22.42 25.59
C ALA A 95 17.37 -23.93 25.32
N ALA A 96 18.42 -24.47 24.71
CA ALA A 96 18.57 -25.90 24.40
C ALA A 96 18.71 -26.75 25.67
#